data_AF-A0A9D9AGE1-F1
#
_entry.id   AF-A0A9D9AGE1-F1
#
_cell.length_a   1.000
_cell.length_b   1.000
_cell.length_c   1.000
_cell.angle_alpha   90.00
_cell.angle_beta   90.00
_cell.angle_gamma   90.00
#
_symmetry.space_group_name_H-M   'P 1'
#
loop_
_entity.id
_entity.type
_entity.pdbx_description
1 polymer ?
#
loop_
_entity_poly.entity_id
_entity_poly.type
_entity_poly.pdbx_seq_one_letter_code
_entity_poly.pdbx_strand_id
1 'polypeptide(L)'
;MPNTESTLLTLNNAGVLRAGRWLVRGVTMKVDVGEIVTLIGPNGSGKSTTAKMALGLLRPDEGGAAQRAGLRISYVPQKLAVDWTLPLTVRRFMFLTGGVTKDSAAKALAATGMSHLVDAEVRTLSGGEFQRVMLARAMARQPDLLVLDEPVQGVDFTGEIAIYDLIKQIRDELNCGVLLISHDLHVVMAATDRVVCLNGHVCCSGTPTTVASSPEYKALFGARAASALAVYEHHHDHTHLADGRVMHADGTITDDHGDHGHDHGHGHDHPHRAEAPAPRRDEELHDA
;
A
#
# COMPACT_ATOMS: atom_id res chain seq x y z
N MET A 1 -10.20 -29.86 5.05
CA MET A 1 -9.40 -29.39 6.21
C MET A 1 -8.36 -28.42 5.68
N PRO A 2 -8.09 -27.26 6.32
CA PRO A 2 -7.07 -26.35 5.83
C PRO A 2 -5.70 -27.04 5.93
N ASN A 3 -4.98 -27.07 4.80
CA ASN A 3 -3.74 -27.82 4.65
C ASN A 3 -2.64 -27.22 5.54
N THR A 4 -2.33 -27.86 6.66
CA THR A 4 -1.41 -27.31 7.68
C THR A 4 0.04 -27.19 7.16
N GLU A 5 0.39 -27.89 6.08
CA GLU A 5 1.71 -27.82 5.46
C GLU A 5 1.98 -26.52 4.68
N SER A 6 0.93 -25.87 4.16
CA SER A 6 1.09 -24.61 3.41
C SER A 6 1.19 -23.38 4.30
N THR A 7 0.89 -23.48 5.59
CA THR A 7 0.84 -22.31 6.47
C THR A 7 2.23 -21.91 6.97
N LEU A 8 2.62 -20.67 6.72
CA LEU A 8 3.89 -20.09 7.16
C LEU A 8 3.80 -19.52 8.58
N LEU A 9 2.67 -18.86 8.84
CA LEU A 9 2.44 -18.04 10.01
C LEU A 9 0.97 -18.13 10.43
N THR A 10 0.72 -18.17 11.74
CA THR A 10 -0.62 -17.97 12.32
C THR A 10 -0.58 -17.06 13.54
N LEU A 11 -1.62 -16.25 13.68
CA LEU A 11 -2.04 -15.58 14.90
C LEU A 11 -3.43 -16.11 15.25
N ASN A 12 -3.62 -16.54 16.49
CA ASN A 12 -4.88 -17.12 16.98
C ASN A 12 -5.32 -16.34 18.21
N ASN A 13 -6.41 -15.56 18.08
CA ASN A 13 -6.93 -14.68 19.13
C ASN A 13 -5.84 -13.83 19.82
N ALA A 14 -4.84 -13.38 19.06
CA ALA A 14 -3.64 -12.75 19.60
C ALA A 14 -3.94 -11.30 20.07
N GLY A 15 -3.40 -10.91 21.22
CA GLY A 15 -3.54 -9.56 21.76
C GLY A 15 -2.30 -9.07 22.48
N VAL A 16 -2.11 -7.74 22.52
CA VAL A 16 -1.01 -7.08 23.23
C VAL A 16 -1.56 -5.94 24.09
N LEU A 17 -1.27 -6.00 25.40
CA LEU A 17 -1.66 -5.04 26.41
C LEU A 17 -0.42 -4.28 26.90
N ARG A 18 -0.41 -2.95 26.81
CA ARG A 18 0.69 -2.12 27.32
C ARG A 18 0.12 -0.95 28.12
N ALA A 19 0.70 -0.71 29.29
CA ALA A 19 0.27 0.39 30.19
C ALA A 19 -1.25 0.45 30.41
N GLY A 20 -1.91 -0.71 30.58
CA GLY A 20 -3.35 -0.80 30.79
C GLY A 20 -4.23 -0.57 29.55
N ARG A 21 -3.64 -0.43 28.35
CA ARG A 21 -4.36 -0.23 27.09
C ARG A 21 -4.05 -1.35 26.10
N TRP A 22 -5.08 -1.89 25.45
CA TRP A 22 -4.91 -2.84 24.36
C TRP A 22 -4.39 -2.11 23.14
N LEU A 23 -3.19 -2.49 22.68
CA LEU A 23 -2.66 -2.01 21.42
C LEU A 23 -3.35 -2.74 20.25
N VAL A 24 -3.56 -4.03 20.42
CA VAL A 24 -4.40 -4.90 19.57
C VAL A 24 -4.98 -6.02 20.42
N ARG A 25 -6.16 -6.54 20.07
CA ARG A 25 -6.79 -7.67 20.77
C ARG A 25 -7.61 -8.53 19.81
N GLY A 26 -7.62 -9.84 20.05
CA GLY A 26 -8.46 -10.78 19.32
C GLY A 26 -8.08 -10.96 17.85
N VAL A 27 -6.79 -10.76 17.52
CA VAL A 27 -6.32 -10.85 16.13
C VAL A 27 -6.15 -12.31 15.74
N THR A 28 -6.96 -12.75 14.76
CA THR A 28 -6.82 -14.06 14.12
C THR A 28 -6.50 -13.87 12.65
N MET A 29 -5.35 -14.38 12.22
CA MET A 29 -4.94 -14.35 10.81
C MET A 29 -3.92 -15.45 10.54
N LYS A 30 -3.73 -15.76 9.26
CA LYS A 30 -2.65 -16.64 8.80
C LYS A 30 -2.00 -16.05 7.56
N VAL A 31 -0.86 -16.61 7.17
CA VAL A 31 -0.24 -16.39 5.86
C VAL A 31 0.19 -17.74 5.34
N ASP A 32 -0.29 -18.11 4.16
CA ASP A 32 0.08 -19.35 3.48
C ASP A 32 1.20 -19.11 2.45
N VAL A 33 1.86 -20.19 2.03
CA VAL A 33 2.83 -20.20 0.92
C VAL A 33 2.17 -19.66 -0.33
N GLY A 34 2.86 -18.76 -1.04
CA GLY A 34 2.36 -18.20 -2.30
C GLY A 34 1.15 -17.26 -2.10
N GLU A 35 0.84 -16.83 -0.89
CA GLU A 35 -0.27 -15.89 -0.62
C GLU A 35 0.28 -14.50 -0.29
N ILE A 36 -0.30 -13.46 -0.89
CA ILE A 36 -0.12 -12.07 -0.48
C ILE A 36 -1.27 -11.70 0.47
N VAL A 37 -0.93 -11.49 1.74
CA VAL A 37 -1.84 -11.02 2.77
C VAL A 37 -1.50 -9.58 3.13
N THR A 38 -2.48 -8.68 3.00
CA THR A 38 -2.27 -7.26 3.32
C THR A 38 -3.01 -6.84 4.57
N LEU A 39 -2.27 -6.31 5.53
CA LEU A 39 -2.79 -5.70 6.75
C LEU A 39 -3.00 -4.20 6.53
N ILE A 40 -4.27 -3.77 6.51
CA ILE A 40 -4.65 -2.38 6.31
C ILE A 40 -5.31 -1.77 7.54
N GLY A 41 -5.23 -0.45 7.68
CA GLY A 41 -5.84 0.28 8.77
C GLY A 41 -5.24 1.67 8.97
N PRO A 42 -5.92 2.57 9.71
CA PRO A 42 -5.42 3.90 9.99
C PRO A 42 -4.13 3.89 10.83
N ASN A 43 -3.50 5.05 10.96
CA ASN A 43 -2.35 5.20 11.86
C ASN A 43 -2.76 4.91 13.31
N GLY A 44 -1.91 4.17 14.03
CA GLY A 44 -2.21 3.74 15.40
C GLY A 44 -3.17 2.56 15.52
N SER A 45 -3.63 1.97 14.40
CA SER A 45 -4.55 0.83 14.45
C SER A 45 -3.93 -0.48 14.94
N GLY A 46 -2.61 -0.51 15.14
CA GLY A 46 -1.88 -1.66 15.64
C GLY A 46 -1.20 -2.52 14.58
N LYS A 47 -1.09 -2.06 13.31
CA LYS A 47 -0.51 -2.84 12.20
C LYS A 47 0.89 -3.36 12.51
N SER A 48 1.81 -2.47 12.89
CA SER A 48 3.18 -2.83 13.23
C SER A 48 3.26 -3.70 14.50
N THR A 49 2.31 -3.57 15.43
CA THR A 49 2.21 -4.44 16.61
C THR A 49 1.82 -5.86 16.20
N THR A 50 0.81 -6.01 15.35
CA THR A 50 0.39 -7.28 14.75
C THR A 50 1.52 -7.92 13.94
N ALA A 51 2.23 -7.13 13.13
CA ALA A 51 3.39 -7.61 12.38
C ALA A 51 4.51 -8.11 13.29
N LYS A 52 4.83 -7.38 14.37
CA LYS A 52 5.84 -7.83 15.35
C LYS A 52 5.42 -9.12 16.08
N MET A 53 4.13 -9.28 16.38
CA MET A 53 3.62 -10.54 16.93
C MET A 53 3.77 -11.68 15.93
N ALA A 54 3.36 -11.44 14.69
CA ALA A 54 3.51 -12.39 13.60
C ALA A 54 4.97 -12.83 13.41
N LEU A 55 5.89 -11.86 13.44
CA LEU A 55 7.33 -12.10 13.33
C LEU A 55 7.97 -12.72 14.59
N GLY A 56 7.22 -12.95 15.66
CA GLY A 56 7.74 -13.51 16.91
C GLY A 56 8.65 -12.55 17.69
N LEU A 57 8.72 -11.28 17.26
CA LEU A 57 9.48 -10.20 17.91
C LEU A 57 8.75 -9.65 19.13
N LEU A 58 7.44 -9.90 19.21
CA LEU A 58 6.59 -9.47 20.31
C LEU A 58 5.71 -10.65 20.73
N ARG A 59 5.85 -11.12 21.97
CA ARG A 59 4.96 -12.16 22.50
C ARG A 59 3.57 -11.57 22.75
N PRO A 60 2.49 -12.25 22.32
CA PRO A 60 1.15 -11.84 22.68
C PRO A 60 0.91 -12.06 24.18
N ASP A 61 0.13 -11.16 24.79
CA ASP A 61 -0.35 -11.27 26.18
C ASP A 61 -1.63 -12.12 26.27
N GLU A 62 -2.38 -12.25 25.16
CA GLU A 62 -3.55 -13.12 25.01
C GLU A 62 -3.44 -13.90 23.69
N GLY A 63 -3.91 -15.14 23.65
CA GLY A 63 -3.90 -15.97 22.44
C GLY A 63 -2.52 -16.55 22.11
N GLY A 64 -2.26 -16.77 20.82
CA GLY A 64 -1.02 -17.41 20.37
C GLY A 64 -0.53 -16.91 19.02
N ALA A 65 0.79 -16.99 18.83
CA ALA A 65 1.46 -16.77 17.56
C ALA A 65 2.34 -18.00 17.27
N ALA A 66 2.24 -18.54 16.05
CA ALA A 66 3.05 -19.68 15.63
C ALA A 66 3.60 -19.45 14.22
N GLN A 67 4.85 -19.85 14.03
CA GLN A 67 5.54 -19.85 12.74
C GLN A 67 5.94 -21.27 12.40
N ARG A 68 6.02 -21.57 11.10
CA ARG A 68 6.61 -22.83 10.63
C ARG A 68 8.06 -22.94 11.09
N ALA A 69 8.47 -24.13 11.54
CA ALA A 69 9.85 -24.35 11.96
C ALA A 69 10.83 -24.11 10.79
N GLY A 70 11.94 -23.42 11.05
CA GLY A 70 12.95 -23.12 10.04
C GLY A 70 12.56 -22.04 9.02
N LEU A 71 11.48 -21.31 9.26
CA LEU A 71 10.99 -20.26 8.35
C LEU A 71 12.04 -19.15 8.13
N ARG A 72 12.44 -18.95 6.87
CA ARG A 72 13.31 -17.84 6.47
C ARG A 72 12.47 -16.59 6.23
N ILE A 73 12.72 -15.55 7.02
CA ILE A 73 11.99 -14.29 6.94
C ILE A 73 12.92 -13.16 6.47
N SER A 74 12.45 -12.40 5.49
CA SER A 74 13.02 -11.10 5.11
C SER A 74 12.03 -10.00 5.48
N TYR A 75 12.51 -8.98 6.19
CA TYR A 75 11.72 -7.83 6.60
C TYR A 75 12.24 -6.55 5.94
N VAL A 76 11.36 -5.81 5.28
CA VAL A 76 11.63 -4.50 4.69
C VAL A 76 10.89 -3.45 5.55
N PRO A 77 11.61 -2.65 6.35
CA PRO A 77 11.00 -1.62 7.17
C PRO A 77 10.54 -0.42 6.36
N GLN A 78 9.54 0.30 6.90
CA GLN A 78 9.08 1.60 6.39
C GLN A 78 10.20 2.63 6.27
N LYS A 79 11.07 2.72 7.28
CA LYS A 79 12.25 3.60 7.27
C LYS A 79 13.47 2.84 7.71
N LEU A 80 14.53 2.92 6.91
CA LEU A 80 15.86 2.49 7.30
C LEU A 80 16.68 3.73 7.68
N ALA A 81 17.08 3.83 8.95
CA ALA A 81 18.01 4.85 9.38
C ALA A 81 19.42 4.49 8.88
N VAL A 82 19.77 4.98 7.70
CA VAL A 82 21.14 4.91 7.17
C VAL A 82 21.85 6.21 7.52
N ASP A 83 23.00 6.11 8.16
CA ASP A 83 23.88 7.27 8.31
C ASP A 83 24.49 7.61 6.95
N TRP A 84 23.99 8.70 6.35
CA TRP A 84 24.36 9.14 5.01
C TRP A 84 25.79 9.67 4.90
N THR A 85 26.50 9.82 6.03
CA THR A 85 27.92 10.15 6.03
C THR A 85 28.79 8.94 5.65
N LEU A 86 28.26 7.72 5.73
CA LEU A 86 28.94 6.51 5.31
C LEU A 86 28.86 6.34 3.78
N PRO A 87 30.01 6.23 3.06
CA PRO A 87 30.01 5.93 1.63
C PRO A 87 29.61 4.46 1.43
N LEU A 88 28.30 4.24 1.31
CA LEU A 88 27.70 2.93 1.17
C LEU A 88 27.18 2.76 -0.25
N THR A 89 27.80 1.87 -1.02
CA THR A 89 27.32 1.51 -2.36
C THR A 89 26.21 0.46 -2.29
N VAL A 90 25.41 0.34 -3.35
CA VAL A 90 24.40 -0.73 -3.49
C VAL A 90 25.04 -2.10 -3.32
N ARG A 91 26.20 -2.34 -3.94
CA ARG A 91 26.98 -3.57 -3.78
C ARG A 91 27.21 -3.88 -2.31
N ARG A 92 27.75 -2.93 -1.55
CA ARG A 92 28.06 -3.13 -0.13
C ARG A 92 26.78 -3.30 0.68
N PHE A 93 25.73 -2.56 0.34
CA PHE A 93 24.41 -2.66 0.95
C PHE A 93 23.82 -4.07 0.86
N MET A 94 23.93 -4.72 -0.31
CA MET A 94 23.44 -6.09 -0.53
C MET A 94 24.09 -7.11 0.41
N PHE A 95 25.36 -6.90 0.80
CA PHE A 95 26.12 -7.83 1.65
C PHE A 95 26.18 -7.43 3.13
N LEU A 96 25.48 -6.38 3.56
CA LEU A 96 25.51 -5.92 4.96
C LEU A 96 24.98 -6.96 5.96
N THR A 97 24.05 -7.80 5.53
CA THR A 97 23.50 -8.89 6.33
C THR A 97 23.97 -10.22 5.77
N GLY A 98 24.42 -11.13 6.64
CA GLY A 98 24.87 -12.46 6.24
C GLY A 98 23.81 -13.27 5.48
N GLY A 99 24.27 -14.24 4.69
CA GLY A 99 23.41 -15.17 3.95
C GLY A 99 23.08 -14.77 2.51
N VAL A 100 23.83 -13.84 1.92
CA VAL A 100 23.69 -13.43 0.51
C VAL A 100 24.97 -13.79 -0.25
N THR A 101 24.84 -14.50 -1.37
CA THR A 101 25.96 -14.83 -2.26
C THR A 101 26.07 -13.79 -3.38
N LYS A 102 27.22 -13.73 -4.07
CA LYS A 102 27.37 -12.85 -5.23
C LYS A 102 26.35 -13.15 -6.33
N ASP A 103 26.08 -14.44 -6.55
CA ASP A 103 25.09 -14.91 -7.52
C ASP A 103 23.66 -14.51 -7.12
N SER A 104 23.27 -14.73 -5.86
CA SER A 104 21.92 -14.35 -5.41
C SER A 104 21.71 -12.84 -5.39
N ALA A 105 22.75 -12.05 -5.04
CA ALA A 105 22.70 -10.59 -5.14
C ALA A 105 22.53 -10.11 -6.58
N ALA A 106 23.28 -10.68 -7.53
CA ALA A 106 23.20 -10.31 -8.94
C ALA A 106 21.83 -10.66 -9.54
N LYS A 107 21.30 -11.86 -9.25
CA LYS A 107 19.97 -12.28 -9.68
C LYS A 107 18.88 -11.38 -9.12
N ALA A 108 18.93 -11.05 -7.83
CA ALA A 108 17.94 -10.19 -7.22
C ALA A 108 17.99 -8.75 -7.76
N LEU A 109 19.18 -8.19 -7.96
CA LEU A 109 19.32 -6.87 -8.60
C LEU A 109 18.80 -6.87 -10.05
N ALA A 110 18.98 -7.96 -10.78
CA ALA A 110 18.43 -8.11 -12.12
C ALA A 110 16.90 -8.19 -12.10
N ALA A 111 16.32 -9.00 -11.20
CA ALA A 111 14.88 -9.14 -11.03
C ALA A 111 14.19 -7.81 -10.69
N THR A 112 14.85 -6.93 -9.92
CA THR A 112 14.30 -5.61 -9.58
C THR A 112 14.74 -4.49 -10.56
N GLY A 113 15.44 -4.81 -11.65
CA GLY A 113 15.92 -3.84 -12.65
C GLY A 113 17.06 -2.92 -12.19
N MET A 114 17.75 -3.24 -11.09
CA MET A 114 18.76 -2.37 -10.43
C MET A 114 20.22 -2.77 -10.72
N SER A 115 20.47 -3.69 -11.66
CA SER A 115 21.83 -4.15 -12.01
C SER A 115 22.80 -3.01 -12.36
N HIS A 116 22.30 -1.96 -13.01
CA HIS A 116 23.11 -0.81 -13.44
C HIS A 116 23.53 0.12 -12.30
N LEU A 117 22.91 0.00 -11.13
CA LEU A 117 23.19 0.83 -9.94
C LEU A 117 24.09 0.12 -8.92
N VAL A 118 24.64 -1.05 -9.26
CA VAL A 118 25.40 -1.88 -8.31
C VAL A 118 26.56 -1.12 -7.64
N ASP A 119 27.23 -0.22 -8.35
CA ASP A 119 28.33 0.58 -7.82
C ASP A 119 27.92 2.02 -7.44
N ALA A 120 26.64 2.38 -7.62
CA ALA A 120 26.12 3.66 -7.18
C ALA A 120 26.06 3.75 -5.65
N GLU A 121 26.15 4.97 -5.13
CA GLU A 121 25.96 5.24 -3.71
C GLU A 121 24.49 5.19 -3.34
N VAL A 122 24.15 4.53 -2.24
CA VAL A 122 22.76 4.39 -1.79
C VAL A 122 22.08 5.75 -1.55
N ARG A 123 22.86 6.76 -1.12
CA ARG A 123 22.37 8.12 -0.85
C ARG A 123 21.96 8.90 -2.11
N THR A 124 22.42 8.48 -3.28
CA THR A 124 22.12 9.17 -4.55
C THR A 124 20.91 8.57 -5.26
N LEU A 125 20.35 7.47 -4.73
CA LEU A 125 19.17 6.82 -5.29
C LEU A 125 17.92 7.64 -5.03
N SER A 126 17.00 7.66 -6.00
CA SER A 126 15.62 8.09 -5.77
C SER A 126 14.90 7.18 -4.78
N GLY A 127 13.77 7.62 -4.23
CA GLY A 127 12.96 6.81 -3.32
C GLY A 127 12.55 5.46 -3.93
N GLY A 128 12.11 5.46 -5.19
CA GLY A 128 11.74 4.24 -5.92
C GLY A 128 12.91 3.30 -6.20
N GLU A 129 14.08 3.82 -6.58
CA GLU A 129 15.29 3.01 -6.78
C GLU A 129 15.78 2.40 -5.47
N PHE A 130 15.84 3.20 -4.40
CA PHE A 130 16.19 2.71 -3.08
C PHE A 130 15.26 1.59 -2.64
N GLN A 131 13.96 1.73 -2.90
CA GLN A 131 12.98 0.72 -2.57
C GLN A 131 13.14 -0.58 -3.37
N ARG A 132 13.42 -0.47 -4.67
CA ARG A 132 13.77 -1.64 -5.50
C ARG A 132 15.03 -2.34 -4.99
N VAL A 133 16.05 -1.59 -4.56
CA VAL A 133 17.26 -2.16 -3.95
C VAL A 133 16.94 -2.85 -2.60
N MET A 134 16.05 -2.28 -1.79
CA MET A 134 15.58 -2.93 -0.54
C MET A 134 14.88 -4.26 -0.83
N LEU A 135 13.99 -4.30 -1.84
CA LEU A 135 13.33 -5.52 -2.30
C LEU A 135 14.33 -6.53 -2.85
N ALA A 136 15.30 -6.10 -3.66
CA ALA A 136 16.36 -6.96 -4.18
C ALA A 136 17.14 -7.62 -3.03
N ARG A 137 17.52 -6.83 -2.02
CA ARG A 137 18.21 -7.35 -0.85
C ARG A 137 17.37 -8.36 -0.08
N ALA A 138 16.08 -8.11 0.08
CA ALA A 138 15.16 -9.01 0.75
C ALA A 138 14.99 -10.34 -0.03
N MET A 139 14.86 -10.26 -1.35
CA MET A 139 14.75 -11.39 -2.28
C MET A 139 16.04 -12.22 -2.33
N ALA A 140 17.21 -11.60 -2.28
CA ALA A 140 18.50 -12.27 -2.39
C ALA A 140 18.77 -13.30 -1.28
N ARG A 141 18.02 -13.24 -0.17
CA ARG A 141 18.05 -14.19 0.96
C ARG A 141 17.15 -15.41 0.74
N GLN A 142 16.40 -15.46 -0.37
CA GLN A 142 15.41 -16.50 -0.69
C GLN A 142 14.44 -16.75 0.48
N PRO A 143 13.68 -15.73 0.92
CA PRO A 143 12.76 -15.88 2.04
C PRO A 143 11.61 -16.82 1.70
N ASP A 144 11.13 -17.55 2.72
CA ASP A 144 9.85 -18.26 2.66
C ASP A 144 8.68 -17.30 2.99
N LEU A 145 8.96 -16.25 3.77
CA LEU A 145 8.03 -15.17 4.10
C LEU A 145 8.70 -13.80 3.90
N LEU A 146 8.14 -12.97 3.04
CA LEU A 146 8.54 -11.58 2.84
C LEU A 146 7.57 -10.67 3.60
N VAL A 147 8.10 -9.82 4.49
CA VAL A 147 7.29 -8.86 5.24
C VAL A 147 7.67 -7.44 4.84
N LEU A 148 6.70 -6.66 4.40
CA LEU A 148 6.88 -5.34 3.82
C LEU A 148 6.08 -4.32 4.61
N ASP A 149 6.76 -3.38 5.29
CA ASP A 149 6.12 -2.32 6.06
C ASP A 149 6.09 -1.02 5.27
N GLU A 150 4.92 -0.64 4.74
CA GLU A 150 4.68 0.53 3.89
C GLU A 150 5.70 0.69 2.74
N PRO A 151 5.80 -0.30 1.83
CA PRO A 151 6.89 -0.37 0.87
C PRO A 151 6.80 0.66 -0.28
N VAL A 152 5.80 1.53 -0.32
CA VAL A 152 5.64 2.54 -1.38
C VAL A 152 5.74 3.97 -0.85
N GLN A 153 6.03 4.14 0.44
CA GLN A 153 6.06 5.46 1.04
C GLN A 153 7.14 6.35 0.40
N GLY A 154 6.73 7.53 -0.07
CA GLY A 154 7.65 8.50 -0.69
C GLY A 154 8.02 8.17 -2.14
N VAL A 155 7.28 7.26 -2.78
CA VAL A 155 7.33 6.97 -4.22
C VAL A 155 6.16 7.71 -4.90
N ASP A 156 6.30 8.05 -6.17
CA ASP A 156 5.23 8.62 -6.97
C ASP A 156 4.21 7.54 -7.38
N PHE A 157 2.99 7.94 -7.74
CA PHE A 157 1.87 7.01 -8.01
C PHE A 157 2.22 5.92 -9.04
N THR A 158 2.86 6.29 -10.15
CA THR A 158 3.31 5.33 -11.17
C THR A 158 4.36 4.36 -10.63
N GLY A 159 5.29 4.85 -9.79
CA GLY A 159 6.28 4.02 -9.12
C GLY A 159 5.66 3.09 -8.09
N GLU A 160 4.60 3.50 -7.38
CA GLU A 160 3.89 2.63 -6.43
C GLU A 160 3.35 1.40 -7.14
N ILE A 161 2.62 1.57 -8.26
CA ILE A 161 2.08 0.47 -9.07
C ILE A 161 3.21 -0.49 -9.48
N ALA A 162 4.31 0.05 -10.00
CA ALA A 162 5.45 -0.75 -10.42
C ALA A 162 6.09 -1.54 -9.26
N ILE A 163 6.10 -1.00 -8.05
CA ILE A 163 6.59 -1.71 -6.85
C ILE A 163 5.63 -2.84 -6.45
N TYR A 164 4.31 -2.63 -6.50
CA TYR A 164 3.35 -3.68 -6.19
C TYR A 164 3.38 -4.83 -7.20
N ASP A 165 3.53 -4.53 -8.49
CA ASP A 165 3.71 -5.57 -9.50
C ASP A 165 5.04 -6.32 -9.32
N LEU A 166 6.11 -5.63 -8.95
CA LEU A 166 7.37 -6.26 -8.59
C LEU A 166 7.22 -7.18 -7.36
N ILE A 167 6.43 -6.82 -6.36
CA ILE A 167 6.15 -7.67 -5.19
C ILE A 167 5.44 -8.95 -5.62
N LYS A 168 4.46 -8.88 -6.53
CA LYS A 168 3.80 -10.06 -7.10
C LYS A 168 4.79 -10.96 -7.84
N GLN A 169 5.64 -10.38 -8.67
CA GLN A 169 6.66 -11.12 -9.42
C GLN A 169 7.63 -11.83 -8.47
N ILE A 170 8.10 -11.15 -7.42
CA ILE A 170 8.96 -11.76 -6.40
C ILE A 170 8.25 -12.92 -5.68
N ARG A 171 6.96 -12.74 -5.35
CA ARG A 171 6.13 -13.79 -4.74
C ARG A 171 6.07 -15.03 -5.64
N ASP A 172 5.76 -14.83 -6.92
CA ASP A 172 5.62 -15.89 -7.92
C ASP A 172 6.96 -16.61 -8.16
N GLU A 173 8.06 -15.85 -8.31
CA GLU A 173 9.39 -16.40 -8.58
C GLU A 173 9.94 -17.20 -7.40
N LEU A 174 9.75 -16.72 -6.17
CA LEU A 174 10.24 -17.39 -4.97
C LEU A 174 9.26 -18.42 -4.39
N ASN A 175 8.00 -18.41 -4.84
CA ASN A 175 6.89 -19.12 -4.22
C ASN A 175 6.84 -18.88 -2.68
N CYS A 176 7.03 -17.63 -2.28
CA CYS A 176 7.04 -17.23 -0.86
C CYS A 176 5.67 -16.67 -0.46
N GLY A 177 5.37 -16.61 0.84
CA GLY A 177 4.25 -15.81 1.32
C GLY A 177 4.67 -14.35 1.48
N VAL A 178 3.73 -13.42 1.32
CA VAL A 178 3.97 -11.98 1.54
C VAL A 178 3.02 -11.46 2.60
N LEU A 179 3.56 -10.86 3.66
CA LEU A 179 2.81 -10.04 4.60
C LEU A 179 3.09 -8.58 4.29
N LEU A 180 2.14 -7.93 3.62
CA LEU A 180 2.21 -6.52 3.28
C LEU A 180 1.49 -5.71 4.35
N ILE A 181 2.06 -4.59 4.77
CA ILE A 181 1.46 -3.64 5.70
C ILE A 181 1.34 -2.33 4.96
N SER A 182 0.14 -1.79 4.88
CA SER A 182 -0.11 -0.52 4.20
C SER A 182 -1.24 0.25 4.87
N HIS A 183 -1.26 1.56 4.66
CA HIS A 183 -2.42 2.40 4.94
C HIS A 183 -3.09 2.90 3.66
N ASP A 184 -2.46 2.68 2.50
CA ASP A 184 -3.05 3.05 1.21
C ASP A 184 -3.97 1.93 0.72
N LEU A 185 -5.17 2.34 0.34
CA LEU A 185 -6.26 1.47 -0.06
C LEU A 185 -6.28 1.20 -1.56
N HIS A 186 -5.78 2.15 -2.36
CA HIS A 186 -6.01 2.19 -3.80
C HIS A 186 -5.26 1.07 -4.50
N VAL A 187 -3.99 0.85 -4.12
CA VAL A 187 -3.15 -0.12 -4.82
C VAL A 187 -3.17 -1.52 -4.17
N VAL A 188 -3.52 -1.59 -2.88
CA VAL A 188 -3.60 -2.87 -2.14
C VAL A 188 -4.64 -3.81 -2.73
N MET A 189 -5.78 -3.29 -3.20
CA MET A 189 -6.89 -4.12 -3.68
C MET A 189 -6.56 -4.87 -4.99
N ALA A 190 -5.68 -4.33 -5.84
CA ALA A 190 -5.25 -4.98 -7.08
C ALA A 190 -4.06 -5.93 -6.89
N ALA A 191 -3.38 -5.87 -5.74
CA ALA A 191 -2.12 -6.55 -5.51
C ALA A 191 -2.12 -7.63 -4.42
N THR A 192 -3.28 -7.94 -3.87
CA THR A 192 -3.40 -8.78 -2.67
C THR A 192 -4.39 -9.92 -2.88
N ASP A 193 -4.07 -11.11 -2.36
CA ASP A 193 -4.98 -12.26 -2.38
C ASP A 193 -6.00 -12.17 -1.22
N ARG A 194 -5.54 -11.78 -0.02
CA ARG A 194 -6.39 -11.58 1.15
C ARG A 194 -6.07 -10.29 1.91
N VAL A 195 -7.09 -9.52 2.24
CA VAL A 195 -7.01 -8.29 3.03
C VAL A 195 -7.44 -8.55 4.47
N VAL A 196 -6.76 -7.93 5.43
CA VAL A 196 -7.09 -7.92 6.86
C VAL A 196 -7.17 -6.47 7.32
N CYS A 197 -8.37 -6.00 7.67
CA CYS A 197 -8.58 -4.65 8.18
C CYS A 197 -8.42 -4.61 9.69
N LEU A 198 -7.59 -3.70 10.17
CA LEU A 198 -7.23 -3.57 11.58
C LEU A 198 -7.60 -2.20 12.13
N ASN A 199 -8.29 -2.18 13.27
CA ASN A 199 -8.56 -1.02 14.12
C ASN A 199 -8.53 -1.39 15.61
N GLY A 200 -7.36 -1.79 16.10
CA GLY A 200 -7.19 -2.41 17.43
C GLY A 200 -7.72 -3.84 17.54
N HIS A 201 -8.50 -4.30 16.56
CA HIS A 201 -8.99 -5.66 16.35
C HIS A 201 -9.17 -5.88 14.84
N VAL A 202 -9.43 -7.13 14.43
CA VAL A 202 -9.78 -7.42 13.03
C VAL A 202 -11.24 -7.03 12.79
N CYS A 203 -11.46 -5.97 12.00
CA CYS A 203 -12.81 -5.47 11.70
C CYS A 203 -13.46 -6.25 10.55
N CYS A 204 -12.67 -6.58 9.52
CA CYS A 204 -13.09 -7.43 8.42
C CYS A 204 -11.87 -8.09 7.78
N SER A 205 -12.08 -9.24 7.13
CA SER A 205 -11.06 -9.95 6.38
C SER A 205 -11.69 -10.76 5.25
N GLY A 206 -10.99 -10.88 4.13
CA GLY A 206 -11.46 -11.62 2.97
C GLY A 206 -10.70 -11.21 1.71
N THR A 207 -11.22 -11.58 0.55
CA THR A 207 -10.69 -11.09 -0.72
C THR A 207 -10.88 -9.57 -0.83
N PRO A 208 -10.08 -8.87 -1.65
CA PRO A 208 -10.26 -7.44 -1.92
C PRO A 208 -11.71 -7.07 -2.26
N THR A 209 -12.36 -7.84 -3.13
CA THR A 209 -13.76 -7.65 -3.55
C THR A 209 -14.74 -7.75 -2.39
N THR A 210 -14.57 -8.74 -1.50
CA THR A 210 -15.42 -8.93 -0.33
C THR A 210 -15.24 -7.79 0.66
N VAL A 211 -13.98 -7.44 0.96
CA VAL A 211 -13.65 -6.39 1.94
C VAL A 211 -14.11 -5.01 1.46
N ALA A 212 -13.95 -4.68 0.18
CA ALA A 212 -14.37 -3.39 -0.35
C ALA A 212 -15.89 -3.18 -0.27
N SER A 213 -16.67 -4.26 -0.29
CA SER A 213 -18.13 -4.21 -0.13
C SER A 213 -18.59 -4.09 1.32
N SER A 214 -17.70 -4.36 2.31
CA SER A 214 -18.05 -4.47 3.73
C SER A 214 -18.43 -3.10 4.34
N PRO A 215 -19.49 -3.03 5.16
CA PRO A 215 -19.86 -1.80 5.89
C PRO A 215 -18.75 -1.30 6.82
N GLU A 216 -18.00 -2.21 7.44
CA GLU A 216 -16.91 -1.90 8.37
C GLU A 216 -15.74 -1.23 7.64
N TYR A 217 -15.40 -1.73 6.45
CA TYR A 217 -14.41 -1.08 5.57
C TYR A 217 -14.86 0.33 5.18
N LYS A 218 -16.11 0.48 4.74
CA LYS A 218 -16.68 1.80 4.41
C LYS A 218 -16.71 2.74 5.61
N ALA A 219 -16.96 2.24 6.82
CA ALA A 219 -16.94 3.04 8.05
C ALA A 219 -15.52 3.45 8.46
N LEU A 220 -14.53 2.57 8.28
CA LEU A 220 -13.12 2.85 8.56
C LEU A 220 -12.50 3.84 7.58
N PHE A 221 -12.94 3.82 6.33
CA PHE A 221 -12.27 4.51 5.23
C PHE A 221 -13.12 5.57 4.52
N GLY A 222 -14.41 5.69 4.83
CA GLY A 222 -15.29 6.81 4.47
C GLY A 222 -15.32 7.18 2.98
N ALA A 223 -15.53 8.48 2.69
CA ALA A 223 -15.60 9.04 1.33
C ALA A 223 -14.35 8.73 0.45
N ARG A 224 -13.19 8.44 1.06
CA ARG A 224 -11.99 7.99 0.32
C ARG A 224 -12.16 6.61 -0.32
N ALA A 225 -12.95 5.72 0.29
CA ALA A 225 -13.25 4.41 -0.29
C ALA A 225 -14.23 4.49 -1.48
N ALA A 226 -15.14 5.48 -1.49
CA ALA A 226 -16.09 5.69 -2.57
C ALA A 226 -15.40 6.22 -3.84
N SER A 227 -14.45 7.16 -3.71
CA SER A 227 -13.58 7.56 -4.82
C SER A 227 -12.66 6.44 -5.28
N ALA A 228 -12.16 5.59 -4.37
CA ALA A 228 -11.28 4.46 -4.70
C ALA A 228 -11.99 3.36 -5.51
N LEU A 229 -13.28 3.10 -5.23
CA LEU A 229 -14.10 2.15 -5.99
C LEU A 229 -14.54 2.75 -7.34
N ALA A 230 -14.89 4.04 -7.37
CA ALA A 230 -15.28 4.73 -8.60
C ALA A 230 -14.13 4.78 -9.63
N VAL A 231 -12.90 5.06 -9.21
CA VAL A 231 -11.71 5.05 -10.10
C VAL A 231 -11.39 3.65 -10.61
N TYR A 232 -11.66 2.58 -9.84
CA TYR A 232 -11.45 1.20 -10.29
C TYR A 232 -12.53 0.74 -11.31
N GLU A 233 -13.76 1.22 -11.19
CA GLU A 233 -14.80 1.00 -12.21
C GLU A 233 -14.54 1.76 -13.52
N HIS A 234 -13.81 2.89 -13.47
CA HIS A 234 -13.23 3.50 -14.66
C HIS A 234 -12.06 2.64 -15.17
N HIS A 235 -12.38 1.52 -15.81
CA HIS A 235 -11.43 0.84 -16.69
C HIS A 235 -10.85 1.91 -17.61
N HIS A 236 -9.54 2.17 -17.51
CA HIS A 236 -8.83 2.99 -18.48
C HIS A 236 -8.83 2.23 -19.79
N ASP A 237 -9.89 2.43 -20.54
CA ASP A 237 -10.09 1.97 -21.89
C ASP A 237 -9.33 2.87 -22.87
N HIS A 238 -8.39 3.72 -22.44
CA HIS A 238 -7.70 4.60 -23.35
C HIS A 238 -6.22 4.80 -23.06
N THR A 239 -5.47 5.06 -24.13
CA THR A 239 -4.04 5.33 -24.15
C THR A 239 -3.81 6.73 -24.68
N HIS A 240 -3.06 7.57 -23.96
CA HIS A 240 -2.66 8.89 -24.45
C HIS A 240 -1.47 8.76 -25.40
N LEU A 241 -1.62 9.29 -26.62
CA LEU A 241 -0.55 9.41 -27.60
C LEU A 241 0.37 10.58 -27.22
N ALA A 242 1.62 10.52 -27.67
CA ALA A 242 2.64 11.54 -27.36
C ALA A 242 2.31 12.95 -27.90
N ASP A 243 1.32 13.05 -28.80
CA ASP A 243 0.80 14.30 -29.35
C ASP A 243 -0.44 14.84 -28.60
N GLY A 244 -0.84 14.17 -27.51
CA GLY A 244 -1.97 14.59 -26.65
C GLY A 244 -3.31 13.97 -27.01
N ARG A 245 -3.41 13.17 -28.08
CA ARG A 245 -4.67 12.51 -28.47
C ARG A 245 -4.97 11.28 -27.62
N VAL A 246 -6.25 10.96 -27.46
CA VAL A 246 -6.72 9.82 -26.66
C VAL A 246 -7.15 8.68 -27.59
N MET A 247 -6.52 7.52 -27.45
CA MET A 247 -6.86 6.30 -28.20
C MET A 247 -7.68 5.36 -27.30
N HIS A 248 -8.95 5.15 -27.62
CA HIS A 248 -9.88 4.27 -26.88
C HIS A 248 -9.66 2.79 -27.21
N ALA A 249 -10.26 1.90 -26.41
CA ALA A 249 -10.02 0.45 -26.45
C ALA A 249 -10.61 -0.21 -27.70
N ASP A 250 -11.55 0.47 -28.36
CA ASP A 250 -12.09 0.10 -29.67
C ASP A 250 -11.19 0.55 -30.84
N GLY A 251 -10.06 1.21 -30.55
CA GLY A 251 -9.11 1.72 -31.54
C GLY A 251 -9.46 3.10 -32.10
N THR A 252 -10.53 3.73 -31.63
CA THR A 252 -10.88 5.11 -32.04
C THR A 252 -9.97 6.12 -31.37
N ILE A 253 -9.67 7.23 -32.06
CA ILE A 253 -8.82 8.31 -31.55
C ILE A 253 -9.65 9.59 -31.49
N THR A 254 -9.72 10.23 -30.33
CA THR A 254 -10.39 11.51 -30.13
C THR A 254 -9.38 12.62 -29.84
N ASP A 255 -9.57 13.76 -30.50
CA ASP A 255 -8.84 14.99 -30.20
C ASP A 255 -9.48 15.66 -28.97
N ASP A 256 -8.69 15.92 -27.93
CA ASP A 256 -9.18 16.64 -26.75
C ASP A 256 -9.33 18.13 -27.07
N HIS A 257 -10.48 18.48 -27.64
CA HIS A 257 -10.98 19.84 -27.76
C HIS A 257 -12.44 19.90 -27.30
N GLY A 258 -12.67 20.19 -26.02
CA GLY A 258 -13.95 20.69 -25.49
C GLY A 258 -13.68 21.37 -24.15
N ASP A 259 -13.76 22.68 -24.00
CA ASP A 259 -14.93 23.55 -24.21
C ASP A 259 -16.21 22.94 -23.60
N HIS A 260 -16.37 23.11 -22.28
CA HIS A 260 -17.61 22.80 -21.59
C HIS A 260 -18.63 23.93 -21.82
N GLY A 261 -19.25 23.93 -23.01
CA GLY A 261 -20.51 24.64 -23.26
C GLY A 261 -21.67 23.86 -22.64
N HIS A 262 -22.09 24.24 -21.43
CA HIS A 262 -23.36 23.77 -20.86
C HIS A 262 -24.51 24.60 -21.42
N ASP A 263 -25.23 24.04 -22.39
CA ASP A 263 -26.53 24.53 -22.86
C ASP A 263 -27.65 23.92 -22.01
N HIS A 264 -28.36 24.76 -21.26
CA HIS A 264 -29.64 24.43 -20.64
C HIS A 264 -30.68 25.48 -21.05
N GLY A 265 -31.33 25.24 -22.19
CA GLY A 265 -32.55 25.93 -22.59
C GLY A 265 -33.78 25.41 -21.84
N HIS A 266 -34.34 26.24 -20.97
CA HIS A 266 -35.77 26.25 -20.68
C HIS A 266 -36.27 27.69 -20.69
N GLY A 267 -37.02 28.03 -21.74
CA GLY A 267 -37.69 29.32 -21.88
C GLY A 267 -39.01 29.35 -21.14
N HIS A 268 -39.30 30.49 -20.50
CA HIS A 268 -40.65 31.06 -20.39
C HIS A 268 -40.55 32.59 -20.29
N ASP A 269 -41.37 33.25 -21.12
CA ASP A 269 -41.38 34.67 -21.45
C ASP A 269 -42.07 35.58 -20.41
N HIS A 270 -41.45 36.77 -20.24
CA HIS A 270 -42.02 38.13 -20.08
C HIS A 270 -42.86 38.54 -18.83
N PRO A 271 -43.06 39.86 -18.53
CA PRO A 271 -42.09 40.95 -18.39
C PRO A 271 -42.39 41.96 -17.21
N HIS A 272 -41.46 42.89 -16.96
CA HIS A 272 -41.58 44.22 -16.32
C HIS A 272 -42.21 44.42 -14.92
N ARG A 273 -41.40 44.93 -13.97
CA ARG A 273 -41.71 46.18 -13.22
C ARG A 273 -40.50 46.79 -12.50
N ALA A 274 -40.57 48.10 -12.30
CA ALA A 274 -39.49 49.04 -12.03
C ALA A 274 -39.26 49.37 -10.53
N GLU A 275 -38.09 49.97 -10.28
CA GLU A 275 -37.74 51.01 -9.28
C GLU A 275 -37.50 50.69 -7.77
N ALA A 276 -36.21 50.83 -7.41
CA ALA A 276 -35.62 51.69 -6.35
C ALA A 276 -35.77 51.30 -4.85
N PRO A 277 -35.01 51.96 -3.92
CA PRO A 277 -33.55 52.04 -3.81
C PRO A 277 -33.03 51.61 -2.41
N ALA A 278 -31.71 51.48 -2.28
CA ALA A 278 -31.02 51.14 -1.01
C ALA A 278 -31.01 52.30 0.02
N PRO A 279 -31.02 52.01 1.33
CA PRO A 279 -30.58 52.97 2.35
C PRO A 279 -29.14 52.69 2.81
N ARG A 280 -28.43 53.80 3.08
CA ARG A 280 -27.12 53.88 3.74
C ARG A 280 -27.27 53.95 5.27
N ARG A 281 -26.10 53.88 5.92
CA ARG A 281 -25.72 54.41 7.26
C ARG A 281 -25.97 53.46 8.43
N ASP A 282 -25.16 53.39 9.47
CA ASP A 282 -23.82 53.93 9.82
C ASP A 282 -23.33 53.08 11.02
N GLU A 283 -22.03 53.20 11.34
CA GLU A 283 -21.38 53.30 12.68
C GLU A 283 -22.27 53.00 13.93
N GLU A 284 -21.89 52.35 15.03
CA GLU A 284 -20.62 52.23 15.78
C GLU A 284 -20.96 51.63 17.19
N LEU A 285 -19.93 51.13 17.92
CA LEU A 285 -19.83 50.98 19.40
C LEU A 285 -20.76 49.94 20.13
N HIS A 286 -20.41 49.20 21.20
CA HIS A 286 -19.29 49.17 22.16
C HIS A 286 -19.34 47.84 22.98
N ASP A 287 -18.17 47.47 23.52
CA ASP A 287 -17.88 46.81 24.82
C ASP A 287 -18.68 45.59 25.33
N ALA A 288 -17.97 44.46 25.48
CA ALA A 288 -17.38 44.02 26.77
C ALA A 288 -16.51 42.76 26.58
#